data_AF-A0A918FG12-F1
#
_entry.id   AF-A0A918FG12-F1
#
_cell.length_a   1.000
_cell.length_b   1.000
_cell.length_c   1.000
_cell.angle_alpha   90.00
_cell.angle_beta   90.00
_cell.angle_gamma   90.00
#
_symmetry.space_group_name_H-M   'P 1'
#
loop_
_entity.id
_entity.type
_entity.pdbx_description
1 polymer ?
#
loop_
_entity_poly.entity_id
_entity_poly.type
_entity_poly.pdbx_seq_one_letter_code
_entity_poly.pdbx_strand_id
1 'polypeptide(L)'
;MSDGIEDVVGVLTEQIERRFEMSMDELTAAVAAAPDANPEATDIVKWHGLLTESQAALQRAEDDLLAALEAQPSEVDDPTMSLAHRVNAAVTARDGRAMVVRWLLDPNAPGKKDPAAERLGRGARRGPAVHTNAPARPATAPATGRGALR
;
A
#
# COMPACT_ATOMS: atom_id res chain seq x y z
N MET A 1 -28.97 -1.21 -12.25
CA MET A 1 -28.62 -0.62 -10.94
C MET A 1 -27.18 -0.20 -11.08
N SER A 2 -26.88 1.10 -11.13
CA SER A 2 -25.49 1.57 -11.06
C SER A 2 -25.08 1.44 -9.61
N ASP A 3 -24.24 0.45 -9.34
CA ASP A 3 -23.76 0.15 -8.01
C ASP A 3 -22.91 1.32 -7.52
N GLY A 4 -23.28 1.91 -6.38
CA GLY A 4 -22.70 3.15 -5.84
C GLY A 4 -21.29 3.00 -5.27
N ILE A 5 -20.62 1.90 -5.60
CA ILE A 5 -19.21 1.66 -5.35
C ILE A 5 -18.59 1.56 -6.75
N GLU A 6 -18.13 2.69 -7.28
CA GLU A 6 -17.38 2.69 -8.53
C GLU A 6 -16.25 1.65 -8.41
N ASP A 7 -16.16 0.74 -9.38
CA ASP A 7 -15.12 -0.30 -9.42
C ASP A 7 -13.75 0.36 -9.20
N VAL A 8 -13.04 -0.06 -8.14
CA VAL A 8 -11.74 0.51 -7.75
C VAL A 8 -10.78 0.51 -8.93
N VAL A 9 -10.84 -0.52 -9.79
CA VAL A 9 -10.04 -0.60 -11.00
C VAL A 9 -10.46 0.48 -11.99
N GLY A 10 -11.74 0.63 -12.27
CA GLY A 10 -12.28 1.71 -13.12
C GLY A 10 -11.85 3.11 -12.66
N VAL A 11 -12.06 3.44 -11.38
CA VAL A 11 -11.70 4.75 -10.80
C VAL A 11 -10.21 5.05 -10.92
N LEU A 12 -9.36 4.05 -10.71
CA LEU A 12 -7.91 4.22 -10.83
C LEU A 12 -7.47 4.27 -12.29
N THR A 13 -8.11 3.51 -13.18
CA THR A 13 -7.88 3.57 -14.63
C THR A 13 -8.17 4.97 -15.14
N GLU A 14 -9.33 5.55 -14.83
CA GLU A 14 -9.67 6.92 -15.22
C GLU A 14 -8.69 7.97 -14.67
N GLN A 15 -8.12 7.75 -13.49
CA GLN A 15 -7.10 8.65 -12.93
C GLN A 15 -5.76 8.52 -13.67
N ILE A 16 -5.36 7.31 -14.04
CA ILE A 16 -4.18 7.07 -14.87
C ILE A 16 -4.36 7.76 -16.22
N GLU A 17 -5.49 7.54 -16.89
CA GLU A 17 -5.74 8.09 -18.21
C GLU A 17 -5.74 9.62 -18.19
N ARG A 18 -6.35 10.23 -17.18
CA ARG A 18 -6.29 11.69 -16.98
C ARG A 18 -4.88 12.20 -16.71
N ARG A 19 -4.04 11.43 -16.00
CA ARG A 19 -2.67 11.81 -15.63
C ARG A 19 -1.70 11.77 -16.81
N PHE A 20 -1.92 10.86 -17.75
CA PHE A 20 -1.07 10.64 -18.92
C PHE A 20 -1.67 11.15 -20.24
N GLU A 21 -2.92 11.60 -20.23
CA GLU A 21 -3.66 12.06 -21.42
C GLU A 21 -3.71 11.01 -22.54
N MET A 22 -3.75 9.73 -22.15
CA MET A 22 -3.80 8.55 -23.02
C MET A 22 -4.75 7.54 -22.42
N SER A 23 -5.44 6.76 -23.25
CA SER A 23 -6.13 5.57 -22.76
C SER A 23 -5.14 4.56 -22.18
N MET A 24 -5.61 3.65 -21.32
CA MET A 24 -4.76 2.63 -20.72
C MET A 24 -4.09 1.72 -21.77
N ASP A 25 -4.77 1.44 -22.87
CA ASP A 25 -4.24 0.65 -23.98
C ASP A 25 -3.11 1.39 -24.72
N GLU A 26 -3.30 2.67 -25.01
CA GLU A 26 -2.29 3.52 -25.64
C GLU A 26 -1.05 3.68 -24.74
N LEU A 27 -1.26 3.88 -23.44
CA LEU A 27 -0.17 3.99 -22.47
C LEU A 27 0.62 2.68 -22.38
N THR A 28 -0.06 1.53 -22.36
CA THR A 28 0.56 0.21 -22.35
C THR A 28 1.40 -0.02 -23.61
N ALA A 29 0.86 0.35 -24.78
CA ALA A 29 1.58 0.25 -26.05
C ALA A 29 2.82 1.16 -26.09
N ALA A 30 2.70 2.40 -25.59
CA ALA A 30 3.80 3.35 -25.52
C ALA A 30 4.94 2.85 -24.60
N VAL A 31 4.60 2.34 -23.42
CA VAL A 31 5.56 1.73 -22.48
C VAL A 31 6.22 0.50 -23.09
N ALA A 32 5.47 -0.36 -23.79
CA ALA A 32 6.04 -1.54 -24.46
C ALA A 32 7.03 -1.16 -25.58
N ALA A 33 6.77 -0.06 -26.29
CA ALA A 33 7.65 0.43 -27.35
C ALA A 33 8.93 1.10 -26.82
N ALA A 34 8.84 1.80 -25.68
CA ALA A 34 9.96 2.54 -25.11
C ALA A 34 9.92 2.55 -23.56
N PRO A 35 10.29 1.44 -22.90
CA PRO A 35 10.11 1.27 -21.45
C PRO A 35 10.97 2.24 -20.61
N ASP A 36 12.10 2.70 -21.16
CA ASP A 36 13.02 3.61 -20.47
C ASP A 36 12.68 5.10 -20.67
N ALA A 37 11.71 5.42 -21.54
CA ALA A 37 11.35 6.81 -21.85
C ALA A 37 10.64 7.51 -20.67
N ASN A 38 9.89 6.75 -19.88
CA ASN A 38 9.20 7.25 -18.69
C ASN A 38 9.09 6.14 -17.62
N PRO A 39 10.00 6.10 -16.63
CA PRO A 39 9.96 5.11 -15.56
C PRO A 39 8.67 5.13 -14.73
N GLU A 40 8.06 6.30 -14.52
CA GLU A 40 6.80 6.44 -13.77
C GLU A 40 5.64 5.77 -14.51
N ALA A 41 5.57 5.97 -15.83
CA ALA A 41 4.57 5.31 -16.68
C ALA A 41 4.76 3.79 -16.67
N THR A 42 6.01 3.32 -16.76
CA THR A 42 6.34 1.88 -16.73
C THR A 42 5.90 1.23 -15.43
N ASP A 43 6.17 1.85 -14.28
CA ASP A 43 5.71 1.37 -12.98
C ASP A 43 4.18 1.38 -12.88
N ILE A 44 3.52 2.45 -13.33
CA ILE A 44 2.06 2.55 -13.30
C ILE A 44 1.39 1.46 -14.15
N VAL A 45 1.85 1.22 -15.38
CA VAL A 45 1.33 0.16 -16.24
C VAL A 45 1.47 -1.21 -15.58
N LYS A 46 2.64 -1.50 -15.01
CA LYS A 46 2.87 -2.75 -14.28
C LYS A 46 1.91 -2.94 -13.12
N TRP A 47 1.77 -1.92 -12.26
CA TRP A 47 0.93 -2.03 -11.06
C TRP A 47 -0.57 -2.02 -11.38
N HIS A 48 -1.00 -1.34 -12.43
CA HIS A 48 -2.36 -1.43 -12.95
C HIS A 48 -2.68 -2.83 -13.48
N GLY A 49 -1.75 -3.46 -14.21
CA GLY A 49 -1.88 -4.85 -14.63
C GLY A 49 -2.08 -5.80 -13.44
N LEU A 50 -1.23 -5.69 -12.41
CA LEU A 50 -1.37 -6.48 -11.18
C LEU A 50 -2.69 -6.24 -10.43
N LEU A 51 -3.19 -5.00 -10.45
CA LEU A 51 -4.48 -4.66 -9.86
C LEU A 51 -5.63 -5.35 -10.62
N THR A 52 -5.61 -5.29 -11.95
CA THR A 52 -6.61 -5.93 -12.81
C THR A 52 -6.62 -7.45 -12.63
N GLU A 53 -5.43 -8.07 -12.57
CA GLU A 53 -5.29 -9.50 -12.26
C GLU A 53 -5.87 -9.86 -10.88
N SER A 54 -5.63 -9.01 -9.88
CA SER A 54 -6.15 -9.23 -8.51
C SER A 54 -7.67 -9.09 -8.46
N GLN A 55 -8.26 -8.16 -9.22
CA GLN A 55 -9.71 -8.02 -9.35
C GLN A 55 -10.33 -9.25 -10.01
N ALA A 56 -9.74 -9.77 -11.08
CA ALA A 56 -10.19 -11.01 -11.72
C ALA A 56 -10.03 -12.26 -10.82
N ALA A 57 -9.02 -12.27 -9.95
CA ALA A 57 -8.85 -13.32 -8.94
C ALA A 57 -9.91 -13.23 -7.83
N LEU A 58 -10.26 -12.02 -7.40
CA LEU A 58 -11.31 -11.78 -6.43
C LEU A 58 -12.67 -12.25 -6.96
N GLN A 59 -13.04 -11.83 -8.18
CA GLN A 59 -14.31 -12.25 -8.80
C GLN A 59 -14.44 -13.77 -8.84
N ARG A 60 -13.39 -14.48 -9.27
CA ARG A 60 -13.39 -15.94 -9.31
C ARG A 60 -13.53 -16.57 -7.92
N ALA A 61 -12.89 -15.99 -6.90
CA ALA A 61 -13.01 -16.49 -5.54
C ALA A 61 -14.42 -16.27 -4.97
N GLU A 62 -15.07 -15.17 -5.31
CA GLU A 62 -16.46 -14.86 -4.94
C GLU A 62 -17.42 -15.81 -5.65
N ASP A 63 -17.25 -16.03 -6.96
CA ASP A 63 -18.04 -16.97 -7.75
C ASP A 63 -17.93 -18.40 -7.19
N ASP A 64 -16.70 -18.85 -6.86
CA ASP A 64 -16.45 -20.15 -6.22
C ASP A 64 -17.20 -20.28 -4.87
N LEU A 65 -17.17 -19.24 -4.04
CA LEU A 65 -17.83 -19.23 -2.74
C LEU A 65 -19.36 -19.23 -2.90
N LEU A 66 -19.89 -18.41 -3.80
CA LEU A 66 -21.33 -18.36 -4.08
C LEU A 66 -21.83 -19.71 -4.58
N ALA A 67 -21.12 -20.33 -5.53
CA ALA A 67 -21.47 -21.65 -6.04
C ALA A 67 -21.50 -22.73 -4.93
N ALA A 68 -20.57 -22.68 -3.98
CA ALA A 68 -20.56 -23.61 -2.85
C ALA A 68 -21.74 -23.38 -1.89
N LEU A 69 -22.05 -22.11 -1.57
CA LEU A 69 -23.17 -21.75 -0.70
C LEU A 69 -24.52 -22.11 -1.33
N GLU A 70 -24.66 -21.96 -2.66
CA GLU A 70 -25.87 -22.35 -3.39
C GLU A 70 -26.05 -23.88 -3.41
N ALA A 71 -24.95 -24.64 -3.52
CA ALA A 71 -24.99 -26.10 -3.53
C ALA A 71 -25.33 -26.69 -2.16
N GLN A 72 -25.01 -25.99 -1.07
CA GLN A 72 -25.25 -26.45 0.29
C GLN A 72 -25.72 -25.29 1.19
N PRO A 73 -27.02 -24.96 1.17
CA PRO A 73 -27.56 -23.81 1.89
C PRO A 73 -27.59 -23.99 3.42
N SER A 74 -27.30 -25.20 3.92
CA SER A 74 -27.18 -25.49 5.35
C SER A 74 -25.83 -25.02 5.90
N GLU A 75 -25.58 -25.28 7.19
CA GLU A 75 -24.38 -24.88 7.95
C GLU A 75 -23.07 -24.87 7.12
N VAL A 76 -22.29 -23.79 7.28
CA VAL A 76 -21.03 -23.58 6.57
C VAL A 76 -20.00 -24.59 7.08
N ASP A 77 -19.57 -25.50 6.20
CA ASP A 77 -18.56 -26.51 6.51
C ASP A 77 -17.13 -25.97 6.36
N ASP A 78 -16.14 -26.75 6.83
CA ASP A 78 -14.71 -26.38 6.76
C ASP A 78 -14.22 -26.09 5.32
N PRO A 79 -14.63 -26.85 4.28
CA PRO A 79 -14.38 -26.48 2.89
C PRO A 79 -14.92 -25.09 2.49
N THR A 80 -16.17 -24.78 2.81
CA THR A 80 -16.78 -23.48 2.48
C THR A 80 -16.11 -22.35 3.26
N MET A 81 -15.72 -22.58 4.52
CA MET A 81 -14.90 -21.64 5.28
C MET A 81 -13.54 -21.37 4.61
N SER A 82 -12.92 -22.39 4.01
CA SER A 82 -11.66 -22.22 3.26
C SER A 82 -11.86 -21.33 2.03
N LEU A 83 -13.01 -21.42 1.34
CA LEU A 83 -13.36 -20.52 0.23
C LEU A 83 -13.50 -19.07 0.70
N ALA A 84 -14.16 -18.84 1.83
CA ALA A 84 -14.27 -17.52 2.44
C ALA A 84 -12.90 -16.91 2.78
N HIS A 85 -11.96 -17.72 3.29
CA HIS A 85 -10.58 -17.27 3.49
C HIS A 85 -9.86 -16.92 2.19
N ARG A 86 -10.13 -17.64 1.08
CA ARG A 86 -9.57 -17.29 -0.24
C ARG A 86 -10.09 -15.93 -0.73
N VAL A 87 -11.38 -15.65 -0.57
CA VAL A 87 -11.96 -14.32 -0.89
C VAL A 87 -11.25 -13.23 -0.08
N ASN A 88 -11.09 -13.41 1.22
CA ASN A 88 -10.42 -12.41 2.07
C ASN A 88 -8.96 -12.16 1.65
N ALA A 89 -8.22 -13.21 1.27
CA ALA A 89 -6.88 -13.07 0.72
C ALA A 89 -6.87 -12.32 -0.61
N ALA A 90 -7.83 -12.57 -1.50
CA ALA A 90 -7.96 -11.88 -2.77
C ALA A 90 -8.30 -10.39 -2.61
N VAL A 91 -9.20 -10.03 -1.67
CA VAL A 91 -9.50 -8.63 -1.31
C VAL A 91 -8.23 -7.94 -0.81
N THR A 92 -7.49 -8.58 0.11
CA THR A 92 -6.24 -8.04 0.65
C THR A 92 -5.22 -7.76 -0.46
N ALA A 93 -5.11 -8.67 -1.44
CA ALA A 93 -4.24 -8.48 -2.59
C ALA A 93 -4.68 -7.29 -3.45
N ARG A 94 -5.96 -7.22 -3.84
CA ARG A 94 -6.53 -6.11 -4.62
C ARG A 94 -6.27 -4.77 -3.94
N ASP A 95 -6.57 -4.66 -2.65
CA ASP A 95 -6.42 -3.42 -1.90
C ASP A 95 -4.95 -3.00 -1.79
N GLY A 96 -4.06 -3.97 -1.57
CA GLY A 96 -2.62 -3.73 -1.60
C GLY A 96 -2.15 -3.18 -2.96
N ARG A 97 -2.65 -3.71 -4.08
CA ARG A 97 -2.32 -3.19 -5.43
C ARG A 97 -2.92 -1.80 -5.67
N ALA A 98 -4.17 -1.59 -5.30
CA ALA A 98 -4.86 -0.31 -5.43
C ALA A 98 -4.15 0.79 -4.61
N MET A 99 -3.68 0.47 -3.41
CA MET A 99 -2.89 1.39 -2.59
C MET A 99 -1.60 1.83 -3.26
N VAL A 100 -0.89 0.89 -3.91
CA VAL A 100 0.35 1.22 -4.64
C VAL A 100 0.06 2.09 -5.86
N VAL A 101 -0.96 1.78 -6.65
CA VAL A 101 -1.38 2.62 -7.79
C VAL A 101 -1.75 4.02 -7.32
N ARG A 102 -2.51 4.15 -6.22
CA ARG A 102 -2.86 5.44 -5.64
C ARG A 102 -1.62 6.21 -5.16
N TRP A 103 -0.65 5.52 -4.54
CA TRP A 103 0.62 6.13 -4.16
C TRP A 103 1.40 6.61 -5.39
N LEU A 104 1.42 5.83 -6.48
CA LEU A 104 2.06 6.20 -7.74
C LEU A 104 1.41 7.41 -8.41
N LEU A 105 0.09 7.56 -8.32
CA LEU A 105 -0.64 8.69 -8.90
C LEU A 105 -0.51 9.98 -8.09
N ASP A 106 -0.24 9.91 -6.78
CA ASP A 106 -0.08 11.10 -5.94
C ASP A 106 1.34 11.67 -6.04
N PRO A 107 1.54 12.87 -6.61
CA PRO A 107 2.86 13.51 -6.69
C PRO A 107 3.38 13.99 -5.32
N ASN A 108 2.50 14.08 -4.32
CA ASN A 108 2.83 14.50 -2.96
C ASN A 108 2.89 13.33 -1.97
N ALA A 109 2.82 12.09 -2.45
CA ALA A 109 2.80 10.92 -1.59
C ALA A 109 4.05 10.87 -0.69
N PRO A 110 3.90 10.50 0.61
CA PRO A 110 5.03 10.33 1.51
C PRO A 110 6.08 9.37 0.92
N GLY A 111 7.35 9.72 1.04
CA GLY A 111 8.47 8.93 0.52
C GLY A 111 8.84 9.20 -0.95
N LYS A 112 8.08 10.01 -1.71
CA LYS A 112 8.47 10.43 -3.07
C LYS A 112 9.33 11.69 -3.14
N LYS A 113 9.23 12.56 -2.13
CA LYS A 113 10.05 13.78 -2.05
C LYS A 113 11.31 13.50 -1.25
N ASP A 114 12.38 14.20 -1.60
CA ASP A 114 13.63 14.14 -0.85
C ASP A 114 13.36 14.43 0.64
N PRO A 115 13.72 13.52 1.57
CA PRO A 115 13.52 13.73 3.01
C PRO A 115 14.16 15.04 3.52
N ALA A 116 15.17 15.59 2.84
CA ALA A 116 15.73 16.91 3.13
C ALA A 116 14.75 18.05 2.80
N ALA A 117 14.06 17.99 1.65
CA ALA A 117 13.05 18.97 1.26
C ALA A 117 11.79 18.90 2.16
N GLU A 118 11.42 17.69 2.59
CA GLU A 118 10.28 17.48 3.48
C GLU A 118 10.53 18.03 4.90
N ARG A 119 11.78 17.96 5.37
CA ARG A 119 12.21 18.58 6.65
C ARG A 119 12.20 20.11 6.61
N LEU A 120 12.58 20.71 5.47
CA LEU A 120 12.57 22.17 5.30
C LEU A 120 11.15 22.75 5.25
N GLY A 121 10.17 22.03 4.67
CA GLY A 121 8.76 22.43 4.68
C GLY A 121 8.08 22.36 6.05
N ARG A 122 8.58 21.51 6.96
CA ARG A 122 8.10 21.41 8.36
C ARG A 122 8.81 22.40 9.31
N GLY A 123 9.73 23.22 8.82
CA GLY A 123 10.55 24.14 9.63
C GLY A 123 9.82 25.32 10.27
N ALA A 124 8.56 25.60 9.93
CA ALA A 124 7.84 26.80 10.40
C ALA A 124 6.79 26.54 11.49
N ARG A 125 6.62 25.30 12.00
CA ARG A 125 5.73 25.03 13.14
C ARG A 125 6.52 24.58 14.35
N ARG A 126 7.17 25.55 15.00
CA ARG A 126 7.76 25.42 16.33
C ARG A 126 6.62 25.43 17.36
N GLY A 127 5.87 24.33 17.44
CA GLY A 127 4.99 24.07 18.58
C GLY A 127 5.83 23.86 19.85
N PRO A 128 5.28 24.09 21.06
CA PRO A 128 6.04 23.92 22.29
C PRO A 128 6.44 22.45 22.44
N ALA A 129 7.72 22.13 22.27
CA ALA A 129 8.24 20.80 22.53
C ALA A 129 8.33 20.61 24.05
N VAL A 130 7.57 19.65 24.58
CA VAL A 130 7.73 19.21 25.96
C VAL A 130 9.09 18.51 26.06
N HIS A 131 10.01 19.10 26.81
CA HIS A 131 11.32 18.52 27.06
C HIS A 131 11.15 17.27 27.95
N THR A 132 11.20 16.08 27.35
CA THR A 132 11.40 14.85 28.12
C THR A 132 12.88 14.77 28.50
N ASN A 133 13.23 15.21 29.71
CA ASN A 133 14.55 14.93 30.27
C ASN A 133 14.76 13.42 30.36
N ALA A 134 15.91 12.95 29.88
CA ALA A 134 16.32 11.56 30.06
C ALA A 134 16.50 11.25 31.56
N PRO A 135 16.13 10.03 32.03
CA PRO A 135 16.28 9.66 33.42
C PRO A 135 17.75 9.70 33.84
N ALA A 136 18.03 10.32 34.99
CA ALA A 136 19.38 10.38 35.56
C ALA A 136 19.89 8.97 35.88
N ARG A 137 21.10 8.67 35.39
CA ARG A 137 21.81 7.41 35.66
C ARG A 137 22.20 7.38 37.14
N PRO A 138 21.97 6.26 37.87
CA PRO A 138 22.34 6.17 39.28
C PRO A 138 23.87 6.28 39.44
N ALA A 139 24.28 7.08 40.43
CA ALA A 139 25.68 7.36 40.74
C ALA A 139 26.38 6.11 41.28
N THR A 140 27.53 5.77 40.68
CA THR A 140 28.42 4.72 41.16
C THR A 140 28.99 5.14 42.53
N ALA A 141 28.72 4.35 43.57
CA ALA A 141 29.32 4.56 44.89
C ALA A 141 30.86 4.37 44.83
N PRO A 142 31.66 5.20 45.51
CA PRO A 142 33.11 5.01 45.55
C PRO A 142 33.46 3.84 46.46
N ALA A 143 34.11 2.82 45.90
CA ALA A 143 34.74 1.76 46.67
C ALA A 143 36.00 2.31 47.34
N THR A 144 35.94 2.47 48.66
CA THR A 144 37.07 2.77 49.53
C THR A 144 37.94 1.52 49.74
N GLY A 145 39.21 1.63 49.36
CA GLY A 145 40.33 1.07 50.14
C GLY A 145 40.95 -0.25 49.67
N ARG A 146 42.22 -0.19 49.25
CA ARG A 146 43.40 -0.66 50.03
C ARG A 146 44.64 -0.73 49.14
N GLY A 147 45.77 -0.28 49.69
CA GLY A 147 47.10 -0.70 49.22
C GLY A 147 48.16 0.40 49.22
N ALA A 148 48.76 0.65 50.38
CA ALA A 148 50.03 1.35 50.49
C ALA A 148 51.19 0.47 49.99
N LEU A 149 52.25 1.07 49.44
CA LEU A 149 53.66 0.89 49.83
C LEU A 149 54.61 1.55 48.82
N ARG A 150 55.27 2.60 49.28
CA ARG A 150 56.72 2.79 49.08
C ARG A 150 57.31 3.12 50.43
#